data_AF-A0A7V6PC88-F1
#
_entry.id   AF-A0A7V6PC88-F1
#
_cell.length_a   1.000
_cell.length_b   1.000
_cell.length_c   1.000
_cell.angle_alpha   90.00
_cell.angle_beta   90.00
_cell.angle_gamma   90.00
#
_symmetry.space_group_name_H-M   'P 1'
#
loop_
_entity.id
_entity.type
_entity.pdbx_description
1 polymer ?
#
loop_
_entity_poly.entity_id
_entity_poly.type
_entity_poly.pdbx_seq_one_letter_code
_entity_poly.pdbx_strand_id
1 'polypeptide(L)'
;MAEVERLIAENKAKKAESWREYYQRNREAILVRTRKNARKNRSRIRVTDRQKYARMKEDPEILARYRARHAAQGRKSKPRPRTDAMRERDRRKWQRKKTQNLARNDPSALRKLIRPHVPGYLAASAQMDVINSVMVQALERKVPFNDLAAWVKKSVTEYNRQFDHFKNVSIDAPIAGTEGLTRAELLDSETFHF
;
A
#
# COMPACT_ATOMS: atom_id res chain seq x y z
N MET A 1 -62.96 6.62 -3.27
CA MET A 1 -61.60 6.30 -3.74
C MET A 1 -60.53 7.17 -3.07
N ALA A 2 -60.65 8.50 -3.09
CA ALA A 2 -59.66 9.42 -2.48
C ALA A 2 -59.42 9.23 -0.97
N GLU A 3 -60.46 8.93 -0.18
CA GLU A 3 -60.31 8.73 1.28
C GLU A 3 -59.55 7.45 1.62
N VAL A 4 -59.69 6.39 0.81
CA VAL A 4 -58.98 5.12 0.99
C VAL A 4 -57.49 5.30 0.70
N GLU A 5 -57.14 6.06 -0.34
CA GLU A 5 -55.74 6.39 -0.67
C GLU A 5 -55.08 7.24 0.41
N ARG A 6 -55.82 8.20 0.99
CA ARG A 6 -55.38 9.00 2.14
C ARG A 6 -55.09 8.12 3.36
N LEU A 7 -55.99 7.21 3.71
CA LEU A 7 -55.81 6.27 4.82
C LEU A 7 -54.63 5.32 4.61
N ILE A 8 -54.38 4.88 3.37
CA ILE A 8 -53.20 4.06 3.03
C ILE A 8 -51.92 4.87 3.21
N ALA A 9 -51.90 6.12 2.73
CA ALA A 9 -50.74 7.01 2.86
C ALA A 9 -50.44 7.33 4.33
N GLU A 10 -51.47 7.61 5.14
CA GLU A 10 -51.34 7.89 6.56
C GLU A 10 -50.84 6.67 7.34
N ASN A 11 -51.37 5.48 7.06
CA ASN A 11 -50.88 4.24 7.66
C ASN A 11 -49.42 3.95 7.26
N LYS A 12 -49.04 4.24 6.02
CA LYS A 12 -47.67 4.09 5.55
C LYS A 12 -46.71 5.07 6.25
N ALA A 13 -47.14 6.31 6.48
CA ALA A 13 -46.39 7.32 7.21
C ALA A 13 -46.22 6.92 8.68
N LYS A 14 -47.29 6.53 9.38
CA LYS A 14 -47.26 6.06 10.77
C LYS A 14 -46.33 4.87 10.95
N LYS A 15 -46.39 3.89 10.03
CA LYS A 15 -45.44 2.76 10.03
C LYS A 15 -44.00 3.24 9.83
N ALA A 16 -43.76 4.13 8.88
CA ALA A 16 -42.42 4.64 8.61
C ALA A 16 -41.82 5.41 9.82
N GLU A 17 -42.64 6.19 10.53
CA GLU A 17 -42.23 6.90 11.75
C GLU A 17 -41.90 5.94 12.89
N SER A 18 -42.80 4.99 13.16
CA SER A 18 -42.56 3.93 14.15
C SER A 18 -41.26 3.16 13.87
N TRP A 19 -41.01 2.82 12.60
CA TRP A 19 -39.76 2.17 12.19
C TRP A 19 -38.53 3.07 12.36
N ARG A 20 -38.63 4.39 12.09
CA ARG A 20 -37.54 5.35 12.31
C ARG A 20 -37.20 5.44 13.78
N GLU A 21 -38.19 5.57 14.65
CA GLU A 21 -38.00 5.63 16.10
C GLU A 21 -37.40 4.34 16.65
N TYR A 22 -37.94 3.18 16.25
CA TYR A 22 -37.38 1.89 16.60
C TYR A 22 -35.91 1.78 16.18
N TYR A 23 -35.59 2.18 14.94
CA TYR A 23 -34.23 2.13 14.42
C TYR A 23 -33.29 3.09 15.16
N GLN A 24 -33.74 4.28 15.54
CA GLN A 24 -32.91 5.22 16.31
C GLN A 24 -32.61 4.68 17.71
N ARG A 25 -33.63 4.17 18.42
CA ARG A 25 -33.46 3.59 19.76
C ARG A 25 -32.59 2.33 19.77
N ASN A 26 -32.64 1.52 18.72
CA ASN A 26 -31.93 0.25 18.63
C ASN A 26 -30.73 0.27 17.67
N ARG A 27 -30.28 1.46 17.26
CA ARG A 27 -29.30 1.64 16.17
C ARG A 27 -28.04 0.81 16.40
N GLU A 28 -27.48 0.88 17.59
CA GLU A 28 -26.23 0.20 17.94
C GLU A 28 -26.39 -1.32 17.97
N ALA A 29 -27.46 -1.82 18.61
CA ALA A 29 -27.78 -3.25 18.65
C ALA A 29 -27.99 -3.83 17.23
N ILE A 30 -28.71 -3.09 16.38
CA ILE A 30 -28.92 -3.44 14.97
C ILE A 30 -27.58 -3.46 14.21
N LEU A 31 -26.71 -2.46 14.39
CA LEU A 31 -25.40 -2.42 13.74
C LEU A 31 -24.49 -3.58 14.19
N VAL A 32 -24.47 -3.90 15.48
CA VAL A 32 -23.70 -5.03 16.02
C VAL A 32 -24.20 -6.35 15.43
N ARG A 33 -25.52 -6.60 15.47
CA ARG A 33 -26.14 -7.79 14.88
C ARG A 33 -25.84 -7.89 13.38
N THR A 34 -25.93 -6.78 12.66
CA THR A 34 -25.66 -6.71 11.23
C THR A 34 -24.19 -7.04 10.93
N ARG A 35 -23.24 -6.48 11.69
CA ARG A 35 -21.81 -6.79 11.57
C ARG A 35 -21.52 -8.26 11.85
N LYS A 36 -22.12 -8.84 12.90
CA LYS A 36 -21.97 -10.25 13.25
C LYS A 36 -22.49 -11.16 12.13
N ASN A 37 -23.67 -10.86 11.59
CA ASN A 37 -24.25 -11.58 10.47
C ASN A 37 -23.42 -11.45 9.18
N ALA A 38 -22.92 -10.25 8.88
CA ALA A 38 -22.05 -10.01 7.73
C ALA A 38 -20.74 -10.78 7.82
N ARG A 39 -20.17 -10.93 9.03
CA ARG A 39 -18.98 -11.76 9.26
C ARG A 39 -19.29 -13.24 9.08
N LYS A 40 -20.35 -13.75 9.72
CA LYS A 40 -20.77 -15.16 9.66
C LYS A 40 -21.08 -15.61 8.23
N ASN A 41 -21.73 -14.74 7.45
CA ASN A 41 -22.17 -15.06 6.09
C ASN A 41 -21.22 -14.53 4.99
N ARG A 42 -20.04 -14.01 5.35
CA ARG A 42 -19.15 -13.30 4.41
C ARG A 42 -18.78 -14.13 3.20
N SER A 43 -18.43 -15.40 3.42
CA SER A 43 -18.06 -16.34 2.36
C SER A 43 -19.25 -16.64 1.45
N ARG A 44 -20.41 -16.98 2.04
CA ARG A 44 -21.65 -17.25 1.32
C ARG A 44 -22.08 -16.06 0.45
N ILE A 45 -22.08 -14.85 1.01
CA ILE A 45 -22.45 -13.62 0.29
C ILE A 45 -21.53 -13.40 -0.91
N ARG A 46 -20.21 -13.57 -0.74
CA ARG A 46 -19.25 -13.44 -1.84
C ARG A 46 -19.51 -14.44 -2.97
N VAL A 47 -19.82 -15.69 -2.63
CA VAL A 47 -20.12 -16.73 -3.63
C VAL A 47 -21.41 -16.40 -4.37
N THR A 48 -22.47 -16.03 -3.65
CA THR A 48 -23.75 -15.67 -4.27
C THR A 48 -23.64 -14.41 -5.14
N ASP A 49 -22.89 -13.41 -4.69
CA ASP A 49 -22.66 -12.20 -5.47
C ASP A 49 -21.86 -12.51 -6.74
N ARG A 50 -20.81 -13.34 -6.64
CA ARG A 50 -20.02 -13.76 -7.80
C ARG A 50 -20.87 -14.51 -8.82
N GLN A 51 -21.72 -15.44 -8.37
CA GLN A 51 -22.65 -16.17 -9.25
C GLN A 51 -23.68 -15.25 -9.89
N LYS A 52 -24.21 -14.28 -9.14
CA LYS A 52 -25.15 -13.28 -9.65
C LYS A 52 -24.51 -12.42 -10.75
N TYR A 53 -23.27 -11.96 -10.56
CA TYR A 53 -22.54 -11.20 -11.58
C TYR A 53 -22.18 -12.06 -12.80
N ALA A 54 -21.86 -13.34 -12.61
CA ALA A 54 -21.61 -14.26 -13.73
C ALA A 54 -22.86 -14.40 -14.62
N ARG A 55 -24.02 -14.70 -14.02
CA ARG A 55 -25.32 -14.78 -14.72
C ARG A 55 -25.70 -13.45 -15.38
N MET A 56 -25.43 -12.33 -14.71
CA MET A 56 -25.68 -11.00 -15.29
C MET A 56 -24.78 -10.70 -16.49
N LYS A 57 -23.60 -11.31 -16.58
CA LYS A 57 -22.67 -11.11 -17.72
C LYS A 57 -23.10 -11.91 -18.95
N GLU A 58 -23.84 -13.00 -18.76
CA GLU A 58 -24.38 -13.84 -19.83
C GLU A 58 -25.51 -13.12 -20.60
N ASP A 59 -26.21 -12.19 -19.96
CA ASP A 59 -27.27 -11.37 -20.57
C ASP A 59 -26.82 -9.90 -20.76
N PRO A 60 -26.62 -9.45 -22.01
CA PRO A 60 -26.16 -8.09 -22.30
C PRO A 60 -27.19 -7.00 -21.91
N GLU A 61 -28.49 -7.29 -21.94
CA GLU A 61 -29.52 -6.31 -21.56
C GLU A 61 -29.54 -6.07 -20.05
N ILE A 62 -29.47 -7.14 -19.25
CA ILE A 62 -29.43 -7.02 -17.79
C ILE A 62 -28.17 -6.26 -17.37
N LEU A 63 -27.03 -6.54 -17.99
CA LEU A 63 -25.79 -5.83 -17.73
C LEU A 63 -25.89 -4.35 -18.10
N ALA A 64 -26.51 -4.02 -19.24
CA ALA A 64 -26.72 -2.64 -19.67
C ALA A 64 -27.63 -1.88 -18.68
N ARG A 65 -28.76 -2.48 -18.26
CA ARG A 65 -29.67 -1.90 -17.25
C ARG A 65 -28.98 -1.71 -15.90
N TYR A 66 -28.16 -2.67 -15.49
CA TYR A 66 -27.37 -2.57 -14.26
C TYR A 66 -26.38 -1.40 -14.32
N ARG A 67 -25.62 -1.28 -15.42
CA ARG A 67 -24.70 -0.16 -15.65
C ARG A 67 -25.41 1.18 -15.69
N ALA A 68 -26.53 1.28 -16.41
CA ALA A 68 -27.34 2.49 -16.50
C ALA A 68 -27.87 2.92 -15.12
N ARG A 69 -28.36 1.97 -14.30
CA ARG A 69 -28.79 2.24 -12.93
C ARG A 69 -27.64 2.74 -12.06
N HIS A 70 -26.46 2.15 -12.16
CA HIS A 70 -25.29 2.58 -11.39
C HIS A 70 -24.73 3.94 -11.87
N ALA A 71 -24.81 4.23 -13.17
CA ALA A 71 -24.47 5.54 -13.73
C ALA A 71 -25.47 6.62 -13.31
N ALA A 72 -26.77 6.33 -13.33
CA ALA A 72 -27.85 7.22 -12.86
C ALA A 72 -27.83 7.43 -11.33
N GLN A 73 -27.38 6.43 -10.57
CA GLN A 73 -27.05 6.56 -9.15
C GLN A 73 -25.73 7.31 -8.89
N GLY A 74 -25.09 7.81 -9.96
CA GLY A 74 -23.84 8.55 -9.96
C GLY A 74 -23.70 9.48 -8.75
N ARG A 75 -22.71 9.14 -7.91
CA ARG A 75 -22.08 9.98 -6.88
C ARG A 75 -22.99 10.99 -6.18
N LYS A 76 -24.08 10.53 -5.54
CA LYS A 76 -24.85 11.37 -4.60
C LYS A 76 -24.01 11.86 -3.39
N SER A 77 -22.81 11.33 -3.17
CA SER A 77 -21.85 11.94 -2.25
C SER A 77 -21.05 13.00 -2.97
N LYS A 78 -21.23 14.28 -2.60
CA LYS A 78 -20.25 15.32 -2.91
C LYS A 78 -18.86 14.78 -2.48
N PRO A 79 -17.83 14.82 -3.34
CA PRO A 79 -16.50 14.41 -2.94
C PRO A 79 -16.12 15.22 -1.70
N ARG A 80 -15.86 14.54 -0.59
CA ARG A 80 -15.38 15.23 0.63
C ARG A 80 -14.11 15.98 0.26
N PRO A 81 -13.96 17.25 0.68
CA PRO A 81 -12.71 17.98 0.45
C PRO A 81 -11.56 17.15 1.01
N ARG A 82 -10.56 16.89 0.17
CA ARG A 82 -9.40 16.09 0.58
C ARG A 82 -8.60 16.90 1.59
N THR A 83 -8.43 16.34 2.78
CA THR A 83 -7.55 16.93 3.80
C THR A 83 -6.12 17.04 3.26
N ASP A 84 -5.35 18.01 3.78
CA ASP A 84 -3.95 18.17 3.37
C ASP A 84 -3.13 16.90 3.64
N ALA A 85 -3.40 16.20 4.75
CA ALA A 85 -2.77 14.91 5.05
C ALA A 85 -3.03 13.84 3.98
N MET A 86 -4.24 13.78 3.41
CA MET A 86 -4.55 12.86 2.32
C MET A 86 -3.79 13.25 1.05
N ARG A 87 -3.78 14.54 0.71
CA ARG A 87 -3.04 15.06 -0.46
C ARG A 87 -1.54 14.76 -0.34
N GLU A 88 -0.98 14.94 0.85
CA GLU A 88 0.43 14.65 1.12
C GLU A 88 0.76 13.17 0.98
N ARG A 89 -0.09 12.29 1.53
CA ARG A 89 0.08 10.84 1.39
C ARG A 89 0.10 10.42 -0.08
N ASP A 90 -0.82 10.97 -0.87
CA ASP A 90 -0.91 10.66 -2.30
C ASP A 90 0.26 11.23 -3.09
N ARG A 91 0.71 12.45 -2.76
CA ARG A 91 1.92 13.06 -3.32
C ARG A 91 3.12 12.14 -3.11
N ARG A 92 3.39 11.72 -1.87
CA ARG A 92 4.51 10.80 -1.57
C ARG A 92 4.38 9.46 -2.28
N LYS A 93 3.16 8.89 -2.33
CA LYS A 93 2.89 7.64 -3.05
C LYS A 93 3.19 7.77 -4.55
N TRP A 94 2.81 8.90 -5.15
CA TRP A 94 3.07 9.19 -6.55
C TRP A 94 4.56 9.37 -6.81
N GLN A 95 5.28 10.11 -5.96
CA GLN A 95 6.73 10.26 -6.09
C GLN A 95 7.47 8.93 -6.01
N ARG A 96 7.13 8.03 -5.08
CA ARG A 96 7.74 6.69 -5.03
C ARG A 96 7.42 5.84 -6.26
N LYS A 97 6.20 5.98 -6.79
CA LYS A 97 5.82 5.29 -8.04
C LYS A 97 6.59 5.85 -9.24
N LYS A 98 6.81 7.17 -9.28
CA LYS A 98 7.60 7.83 -10.32
C LYS A 98 9.04 7.28 -10.34
N THR A 99 9.70 7.22 -9.18
CA THR A 99 11.05 6.64 -9.06
C THR A 99 11.07 5.17 -9.46
N GLN A 100 10.13 4.36 -8.97
CA GLN A 100 10.04 2.94 -9.31
C GLN A 100 9.83 2.71 -10.81
N ASN A 101 8.95 3.50 -11.43
CA ASN A 101 8.71 3.43 -12.87
C ASN A 101 9.97 3.79 -13.65
N LEU A 102 10.70 4.83 -13.21
CA LEU A 102 11.96 5.20 -13.84
C LEU A 102 13.01 4.09 -13.70
N ALA A 103 13.14 3.49 -12.51
CA ALA A 103 14.05 2.37 -12.27
C ALA A 103 13.76 1.15 -13.17
N ARG A 104 12.47 0.89 -13.47
CA ARG A 104 12.04 -0.24 -14.31
C ARG A 104 12.19 0.02 -15.80
N ASN A 105 11.81 1.21 -16.25
CA ASN A 105 11.69 1.52 -17.68
C ASN A 105 12.98 2.16 -18.24
N ASP A 106 13.69 2.96 -17.43
CA ASP A 106 14.91 3.64 -17.82
C ASP A 106 15.89 3.73 -16.62
N PRO A 107 16.57 2.61 -16.30
CA PRO A 107 17.51 2.57 -15.19
C PRO A 107 18.70 3.52 -15.40
N SER A 108 19.10 3.76 -16.66
CA SER A 108 20.19 4.66 -17.02
C SER A 108 19.87 6.11 -16.66
N ALA A 109 18.66 6.58 -16.94
CA ALA A 109 18.22 7.92 -16.53
C ALA A 109 18.18 8.07 -15.00
N LEU A 110 17.69 7.05 -14.27
CA LEU A 110 17.68 7.11 -12.81
C LEU A 110 19.11 7.16 -12.24
N ARG A 111 20.05 6.36 -12.79
CA ARG A 111 21.48 6.43 -12.41
C ARG A 111 22.07 7.83 -12.64
N LYS A 112 21.76 8.47 -13.77
CA LYS A 112 22.19 9.85 -14.06
C LYS A 112 21.65 10.86 -13.05
N LEU A 113 20.43 10.67 -12.55
CA LEU A 113 19.85 11.52 -11.51
C LEU A 113 20.46 11.28 -10.12
N ILE A 114 20.87 10.05 -9.82
CA ILE A 114 21.49 9.69 -8.54
C ILE A 114 22.94 10.18 -8.48
N ARG A 115 23.70 10.02 -9.56
CA ARG A 115 25.16 10.25 -9.61
C ARG A 115 25.62 11.61 -9.03
N PRO A 116 24.97 12.76 -9.30
CA PRO A 116 25.37 14.05 -8.72
C PRO A 116 25.24 14.13 -7.20
N HIS A 117 24.43 13.27 -6.59
CA HIS A 117 24.24 13.23 -5.14
C HIS A 117 25.24 12.31 -4.42
N VAL A 118 26.00 11.51 -5.17
CA VAL A 118 27.00 10.60 -4.61
C VAL A 118 28.27 11.39 -4.30
N PRO A 119 28.86 11.25 -3.11
CA PRO A 119 30.07 11.98 -2.78
C PRO A 119 31.26 11.58 -3.68
N GLY A 120 31.94 12.58 -4.24
CA GLY A 120 33.04 12.36 -5.18
C GLY A 120 34.33 11.81 -4.57
N TYR A 121 34.48 11.85 -3.24
CA TYR A 121 35.62 11.28 -2.53
C TYR A 121 35.59 9.75 -2.47
N LEU A 122 34.44 9.12 -2.77
CA LEU A 122 34.32 7.66 -2.81
C LEU A 122 35.03 7.10 -4.04
N ALA A 123 35.68 5.95 -3.91
CA ALA A 123 36.22 5.21 -5.05
C ALA A 123 35.11 4.86 -6.06
N ALA A 124 35.47 4.70 -7.34
CA ALA A 124 34.49 4.45 -8.40
C ALA A 124 33.63 3.19 -8.14
N SER A 125 34.20 2.14 -7.56
CA SER A 125 33.46 0.95 -7.12
C SER A 125 32.41 1.28 -6.05
N ALA A 126 32.84 1.94 -4.97
CA ALA A 126 31.98 2.37 -3.88
C ALA A 126 30.84 3.29 -4.34
N GLN A 127 31.12 4.19 -5.30
CA GLN A 127 30.09 5.03 -5.90
C GLN A 127 29.02 4.19 -6.61
N MET A 128 29.42 3.17 -7.35
CA MET A 128 28.50 2.27 -8.05
C MET A 128 27.67 1.41 -7.08
N ASP A 129 28.25 0.96 -5.97
CA ASP A 129 27.55 0.18 -4.95
C ASP A 129 26.47 1.01 -4.25
N VAL A 130 26.80 2.26 -3.89
CA VAL A 130 25.83 3.21 -3.35
C VAL A 130 24.69 3.46 -4.36
N ILE A 131 25.01 3.66 -5.63
CA ILE A 131 24.01 3.86 -6.69
C ILE A 131 23.12 2.62 -6.81
N ASN A 132 23.70 1.41 -6.84
CA ASN A 132 22.98 0.16 -6.95
C ASN A 132 22.06 -0.07 -5.73
N SER A 133 22.51 0.26 -4.52
CA SER A 133 21.69 0.20 -3.30
C SER A 133 20.44 1.10 -3.42
N VAL A 134 20.60 2.35 -3.86
CA VAL A 134 19.48 3.26 -4.08
C VAL A 134 18.54 2.76 -5.19
N MET A 135 19.08 2.16 -6.25
CA MET A 135 18.30 1.55 -7.33
C MET A 135 17.43 0.39 -6.82
N VAL A 136 17.97 -0.50 -5.98
CA VAL A 136 17.21 -1.59 -5.35
C VAL A 136 16.07 -1.01 -4.49
N GLN A 137 16.36 -0.03 -3.64
CA GLN A 137 15.35 0.62 -2.80
C GLN A 137 14.27 1.35 -3.62
N ALA A 138 14.63 1.88 -4.81
CA ALA A 138 13.68 2.46 -5.76
C ALA A 138 12.74 1.40 -6.35
N LEU A 139 13.26 0.22 -6.71
CA LEU A 139 12.46 -0.91 -7.20
C LEU A 139 11.49 -1.44 -6.12
N GLU A 140 11.91 -1.44 -4.86
CA GLU A 140 11.08 -1.78 -3.69
C GLU A 140 10.05 -0.69 -3.34
N ARG A 141 10.02 0.41 -4.09
CA ARG A 141 9.07 1.53 -3.89
C ARG A 141 9.25 2.22 -2.53
N LYS A 142 10.49 2.35 -2.06
CA LYS A 142 10.84 3.07 -0.83
C LYS A 142 11.26 4.52 -1.10
N VAL A 143 11.98 4.77 -2.20
CA VAL A 143 12.60 6.06 -2.53
C VAL A 143 11.62 7.01 -3.24
N PRO A 144 11.24 8.16 -2.66
CA PRO A 144 10.47 9.19 -3.35
C PRO A 144 11.40 10.06 -4.22
N PHE A 145 10.91 10.45 -5.39
CA PHE A 145 11.70 11.14 -6.41
C PHE A 145 12.28 12.49 -5.95
N ASN A 146 11.58 13.22 -5.08
CA ASN A 146 12.01 14.52 -4.56
C ASN A 146 13.10 14.43 -3.48
N ASP A 147 13.25 13.27 -2.82
CA ASP A 147 14.20 13.11 -1.72
C ASP A 147 15.37 12.18 -2.08
N LEU A 148 15.73 12.09 -3.37
CA LEU A 148 16.82 11.23 -3.85
C LEU A 148 18.13 11.49 -3.09
N ALA A 149 18.50 12.74 -2.88
CA ALA A 149 19.72 13.12 -2.15
C ALA A 149 19.73 12.58 -0.71
N ALA A 150 18.60 12.64 -0.01
CA ALA A 150 18.49 12.14 1.37
C ALA A 150 18.64 10.61 1.43
N TRP A 151 18.14 9.91 0.40
CA TRP A 151 18.28 8.46 0.29
C TRP A 151 19.70 8.05 -0.10
N VAL A 152 20.36 8.79 -0.99
CA VAL A 152 21.78 8.58 -1.29
C VAL A 152 22.63 8.74 -0.04
N LYS A 153 22.40 9.80 0.76
CA LYS A 153 23.11 9.99 2.03
C LYS A 153 22.94 8.81 3.00
N LYS A 154 21.73 8.24 3.07
CA LYS A 154 21.45 7.03 3.87
C LYS A 154 22.25 5.84 3.36
N SER A 155 22.22 5.58 2.05
CA SER A 155 22.97 4.49 1.44
C SER A 155 24.49 4.64 1.61
N VAL A 156 25.03 5.87 1.55
CA VAL A 156 26.45 6.13 1.85
C VAL A 156 26.77 5.83 3.31
N THR A 157 25.87 6.21 4.24
CA THR A 157 26.06 5.94 5.67
C THR A 157 26.01 4.43 5.96
N GLU A 158 25.10 3.71 5.31
CA GLU A 158 25.00 2.26 5.38
C GLU A 158 26.26 1.59 4.82
N TYR A 159 26.75 2.04 3.65
CA TYR A 159 27.98 1.56 3.04
C TYR A 159 29.20 1.76 3.95
N ASN A 160 29.38 2.97 4.52
CA ASN A 160 30.49 3.25 5.42
C ASN A 160 30.42 2.41 6.69
N ARG A 161 29.21 2.19 7.24
CA ARG A 161 29.02 1.32 8.41
C ARG A 161 29.42 -0.14 8.11
N GLN A 162 29.10 -0.63 6.91
CA GLN A 162 29.54 -1.96 6.48
C GLN A 162 31.07 -2.02 6.38
N PHE A 163 31.70 -1.01 5.78
CA PHE A 163 33.15 -0.98 5.60
C PHE A 163 33.93 -0.82 6.93
N ASP A 164 33.45 0.02 7.85
CA ASP A 164 34.05 0.17 9.18
C ASP A 164 33.84 -1.07 10.05
N HIS A 165 32.84 -1.92 9.77
CA HIS A 165 32.70 -3.21 10.43
C HIS A 165 33.88 -4.14 10.06
N PHE A 166 34.29 -4.18 8.79
CA PHE A 166 35.44 -4.98 8.35
C PHE A 166 36.76 -4.49 8.95
N LYS A 167 36.94 -3.18 9.17
CA LYS A 167 38.15 -2.66 9.84
C LYS A 167 38.30 -3.15 11.28
N ASN A 168 37.19 -3.47 11.95
CA ASN A 168 37.18 -3.91 13.35
C ASN A 168 37.13 -5.44 13.50
N VAL A 169 36.86 -6.18 12.42
CA VAL A 169 36.87 -7.63 12.41
C VAL A 169 38.10 -8.09 11.63
N SER A 170 39.25 -8.13 12.31
CA SER A 170 40.43 -8.82 11.79
C SER A 170 40.11 -10.30 11.64
N ILE A 171 40.15 -10.78 10.39
CA ILE A 171 39.88 -12.18 10.00
C ILE A 171 40.90 -13.12 10.64
N ASP A 172 42.15 -12.65 10.79
CA ASP A 172 43.26 -13.37 11.43
C ASP A 172 43.33 -13.19 12.95
N ALA A 173 42.40 -12.46 13.58
CA ALA A 173 42.43 -12.34 15.03
C ALA A 173 41.99 -13.66 15.69
N PRO A 174 42.79 -14.20 16.64
CA PRO A 174 42.38 -15.35 17.42
C PRO A 174 41.13 -15.00 18.21
N ILE A 175 40.14 -15.88 18.19
CA ILE A 175 38.95 -15.71 19.01
C ILE A 175 39.35 -15.99 20.46
N ALA A 176 39.05 -15.04 21.35
CA ALA A 176 39.32 -15.19 22.77
C ALA A 176 38.64 -16.46 23.30
N GLY A 177 39.44 -17.41 23.81
CA GLY A 177 38.96 -18.66 24.38
C GLY A 177 38.96 -19.89 23.46
N THR A 178 39.45 -19.78 22.22
CA THR A 178 39.67 -20.94 21.33
C THR A 178 41.12 -20.97 20.85
N GLU A 179 41.88 -21.98 21.26
CA GLU A 179 43.25 -22.18 20.78
C GLU A 179 43.23 -22.63 19.32
N GLY A 180 43.68 -21.76 18.42
CA GLY A 180 43.96 -22.11 17.01
C GLY A 180 42.87 -21.79 15.99
N LEU A 181 41.63 -21.52 16.39
CA LEU A 181 40.56 -21.10 15.47
C LEU A 181 40.63 -19.61 15.18
N THR A 182 40.83 -19.27 13.91
CA THR A 182 40.68 -17.90 13.42
C THR A 182 39.21 -17.61 13.14
N ARG A 183 38.81 -16.33 13.16
CA ARG A 183 37.45 -15.95 12.76
C ARG A 183 37.11 -16.38 11.34
N ALA A 184 38.12 -16.57 10.47
CA ALA A 184 37.95 -17.07 9.11
C ALA A 184 37.31 -18.46 9.05
N GLU A 185 37.64 -19.35 9.98
CA GLU A 185 37.20 -20.76 9.99
C GLU A 185 35.76 -20.94 10.50
N LEU A 186 35.21 -19.92 11.17
CA LEU A 186 33.86 -19.89 11.71
C LEU A 186 32.87 -19.09 10.85
N LEU A 187 33.33 -18.51 9.73
CA LEU A 187 32.44 -17.87 8.76
C LEU A 187 31.67 -18.95 8.00
N ASP A 188 30.47 -19.23 8.48
CA ASP A 188 29.47 -20.02 7.78
C ASP A 188 29.13 -19.36 6.42
N SER A 189 28.65 -20.18 5.50
CA SER A 189 28.19 -19.89 4.14
C SER A 189 27.12 -18.78 4.01
N GLU A 190 26.67 -18.19 5.12
CA GLU A 190 25.78 -17.02 5.17
C GLU A 190 26.53 -15.67 5.16
N THR A 191 27.86 -15.67 5.12
CA THR A 191 28.65 -14.44 4.96
C THR A 191 28.56 -13.97 3.50
N PHE A 192 28.16 -12.71 3.29
CA PHE A 192 27.93 -12.16 1.94
C PHE A 192 29.20 -12.27 1.06
N HIS A 193 29.14 -13.15 0.05
CA HIS A 193 30.10 -13.20 -1.05
C HIS A 193 29.77 -12.10 -2.07
N PHE A 194 30.80 -11.39 -2.56
CA PHE A 194 30.70 -10.43 -3.67
C PHE A 194 30.57 -11.15 -5.01
#